data_AF-A0A4U0UWF9-F1
#
_entry.id   AF-A0A4U0UWF9-F1
#
_cell.length_a   1.000
_cell.length_b   1.000
_cell.length_c   1.000
_cell.angle_alpha   90.00
_cell.angle_beta   90.00
_cell.angle_gamma   90.00
#
_symmetry.space_group_name_H-M   'P 1'
#
loop_
_entity.id
_entity.type
_entity.pdbx_description
1 polymer ?
#
loop_
_entity_poly.entity_id
_entity_poly.type
_entity_poly.pdbx_seq_one_letter_code
_entity_poly.pdbx_strand_id
1 'polypeptide(L)'
;MHYIRFLRTPKVEVKKGTVLLNAVITLTTDLGETFLPQDLELIATVRDTEQDGDIYLRRKLQWPGGARSLPVTFDLSRQDVDWPACMHIAVRNFGPVPPVGFLPPIVDVRTATDGKDRKTTT
;
A
#
# COMPACT_ATOMS: atom_id res chain seq x y z
N MET A 1 14.66 -7.27 12.43
CA MET A 1 14.35 -6.15 11.51
C MET A 1 12.93 -6.32 11.00
N HIS A 2 12.09 -5.31 11.12
CA HIS A 2 10.72 -5.30 10.62
C HIS A 2 10.64 -4.53 9.31
N TYR A 3 9.72 -4.92 8.45
CA TYR A 3 9.41 -4.22 7.20
C TYR A 3 7.93 -4.39 6.88
N ILE A 4 7.44 -3.59 5.95
CA ILE A 4 6.03 -3.54 5.57
C ILE A 4 5.73 -4.65 4.56
N ARG A 5 4.70 -5.45 4.82
CA ARG A 5 4.16 -6.46 3.89
C ARG A 5 2.68 -6.24 3.66
N PHE A 6 2.21 -6.62 2.48
CA PHE A 6 0.77 -6.83 2.25
C PHE A 6 0.39 -8.23 2.72
N LEU A 7 -0.50 -8.33 3.72
CA LEU A 7 -1.22 -9.56 4.05
C LEU A 7 -2.33 -9.85 3.04
N ARG A 8 -2.95 -8.79 2.54
CA ARG A 8 -3.86 -8.84 1.40
C ARG A 8 -3.40 -7.80 0.39
N THR A 9 -3.10 -8.26 -0.82
CA THR A 9 -2.71 -7.39 -1.93
C THR A 9 -3.81 -6.37 -2.22
N PRO A 10 -3.44 -5.17 -2.70
CA PRO A 10 -4.42 -4.15 -3.07
C PRO A 10 -5.39 -4.69 -4.12
N LYS A 11 -6.70 -4.55 -3.85
CA LYS A 11 -7.78 -5.02 -4.73
C LYS A 11 -8.84 -3.95 -4.87
N VAL A 12 -9.26 -3.70 -6.10
CA VAL A 12 -10.40 -2.85 -6.41
C VAL A 12 -11.70 -3.64 -6.24
N GLU A 13 -12.63 -3.10 -5.47
CA GLU A 13 -13.97 -3.65 -5.25
C GLU A 13 -15.02 -2.57 -5.54
N VAL A 14 -16.07 -2.94 -6.28
CA VAL A 14 -17.20 -2.05 -6.54
C VAL A 14 -18.37 -2.48 -5.65
N LYS A 15 -18.85 -1.59 -4.78
CA LYS A 15 -19.97 -1.83 -3.87
C LYS A 15 -20.97 -0.69 -3.95
N LYS A 16 -22.20 -0.99 -4.39
CA LYS A 16 -23.33 -0.03 -4.44
C LYS A 16 -22.95 1.32 -5.10
N GLY A 17 -22.17 1.28 -6.19
CA GLY A 17 -21.71 2.47 -6.90
C GLY A 17 -20.45 3.14 -6.33
N THR A 18 -19.89 2.62 -5.24
CA THR A 18 -18.60 3.06 -4.69
C THR A 18 -17.48 2.13 -5.17
N VAL A 19 -16.41 2.70 -5.71
CA VAL A 19 -15.19 1.98 -6.13
C VAL A 19 -14.15 2.13 -5.02
N LEU A 20 -13.78 1.02 -4.38
CA LEU A 20 -12.84 1.02 -3.25
C LEU A 20 -11.59 0.23 -3.58
N LEU A 21 -10.41 0.80 -3.37
CA LEU A 21 -9.15 0.08 -3.36
C LEU A 21 -8.82 -0.33 -1.92
N ASN A 22 -8.84 -1.62 -1.65
CA ASN A 22 -8.63 -2.19 -0.31
C ASN A 22 -7.37 -3.02 -0.25
N ALA A 23 -6.61 -2.88 0.83
CA ALA A 23 -5.45 -3.69 1.15
C ALA A 23 -5.38 -3.95 2.66
N VAL A 24 -4.56 -4.91 3.08
CA VAL A 24 -4.23 -5.11 4.49
C VAL A 24 -2.73 -5.25 4.60
N ILE A 25 -2.11 -4.44 5.44
CA ILE A 25 -0.66 -4.46 5.67
C ILE A 25 -0.32 -5.05 7.03
N THR A 26 0.93 -5.46 7.19
CA THR A 26 1.55 -5.82 8.47
C THR A 26 3.00 -5.33 8.52
N LEU A 27 3.50 -5.05 9.72
CA LEU A 27 4.91 -4.73 9.97
C LEU A 27 5.51 -5.85 10.82
N THR A 28 6.28 -6.73 10.17
CA THR A 28 6.76 -7.97 10.78
C THR A 28 8.17 -8.32 10.34
N THR A 29 8.83 -9.25 11.04
CA THR A 29 10.13 -9.80 10.64
C THR A 29 10.00 -10.70 9.42
N ASP A 30 11.12 -11.04 8.78
CA ASP A 30 11.20 -11.82 7.54
C ASP A 30 10.46 -13.15 7.67
N LEU A 31 10.60 -13.79 8.83
CA LEU A 31 9.94 -15.03 9.20
C LEU A 31 8.52 -14.86 9.77
N GLY A 32 8.07 -13.62 10.00
CA GLY A 32 6.73 -13.36 10.53
C GLY A 32 6.55 -13.63 12.04
N GLU A 33 7.66 -13.82 12.77
CA GLU A 33 7.65 -14.26 14.16
C GLU A 33 7.26 -13.16 15.15
N THR A 34 7.62 -11.92 14.84
CA THR A 34 7.34 -10.76 15.70
C THR A 34 6.74 -9.60 14.91
N PHE A 35 5.89 -8.82 15.59
CA PHE A 35 5.29 -7.60 15.07
C PHE A 35 5.99 -6.39 15.64
N LEU A 36 6.03 -5.29 14.88
CA LEU A 36 6.67 -4.06 15.32
C LEU A 36 6.01 -3.54 16.61
N PRO A 37 6.72 -3.46 17.74
CA PRO A 37 6.13 -3.07 19.02
C PRO A 37 5.95 -1.56 19.19
N GLN A 38 6.54 -0.74 18.32
CA GLN A 38 6.44 0.72 18.37
C GLN A 38 5.30 1.26 17.51
N ASP A 39 4.74 2.38 17.95
CA ASP A 39 3.87 3.20 17.11
C ASP A 39 4.65 3.78 15.92
N LEU A 40 3.99 3.87 14.77
CA LEU A 40 4.61 4.41 13.56
C LEU A 40 3.62 5.19 12.70
N GLU A 41 4.01 6.38 12.26
CA GLU A 41 3.24 7.10 11.25
C GLU A 41 3.58 6.54 9.86
N LEU A 42 2.55 6.17 9.09
CA LEU A 42 2.71 5.71 7.72
C LEU A 42 2.01 6.67 6.74
N ILE A 43 2.52 6.74 5.52
CA ILE A 43 1.85 7.34 4.38
C ILE A 43 1.49 6.22 3.41
N ALA A 44 0.20 6.10 3.10
CA ALA A 44 -0.29 5.33 1.97
C ALA A 44 -0.54 6.27 0.79
N THR A 45 -0.19 5.85 -0.41
CA THR A 45 -0.50 6.57 -1.66
C THR A 45 -1.01 5.64 -2.73
N VAL A 46 -1.93 6.15 -3.55
CA VAL A 46 -2.22 5.62 -4.89
C VAL A 46 -1.53 6.55 -5.88
N ARG A 47 -0.67 6.02 -6.72
CA ARG A 47 0.20 6.81 -7.60
C ARG A 47 0.47 6.09 -8.91
N ASP A 48 1.00 6.82 -9.87
CA ASP A 48 1.58 6.26 -11.08
C ASP A 48 2.70 5.25 -10.73
N THR A 49 2.88 4.28 -11.61
CA THR A 49 3.96 3.29 -11.56
C THR A 49 5.36 3.89 -11.73
N GLU A 50 5.48 5.04 -12.38
CA GLU A 50 6.73 5.76 -12.56
C GLU A 50 7.17 6.44 -11.25
N GLN A 51 8.48 6.43 -10.98
CA GLN A 51 9.05 6.93 -9.72
C GLN A 51 8.78 8.42 -9.49
N ASP A 52 8.72 9.21 -10.56
CA ASP A 52 8.42 10.65 -10.54
C ASP A 52 7.01 10.96 -11.04
N GLY A 53 6.17 9.94 -11.24
CA GLY A 53 4.80 10.11 -11.70
C GLY A 53 3.85 10.61 -10.62
N ASP A 54 2.62 10.88 -11.03
CA ASP A 54 1.64 11.59 -10.22
C ASP A 54 1.15 10.79 -9.01
N ILE A 55 0.83 11.50 -7.93
CA ILE A 55 0.18 10.94 -6.74
C ILE A 55 -1.30 11.32 -6.79
N TYR A 56 -2.14 10.37 -7.19
CA TYR A 56 -3.60 10.55 -7.25
C TYR A 56 -4.22 10.72 -5.86
N LEU A 57 -3.81 9.88 -4.90
CA LEU A 57 -4.36 9.89 -3.55
C LEU A 57 -3.25 9.70 -2.52
N ARG A 58 -3.42 10.36 -1.36
CA ARG A 58 -2.54 10.22 -0.20
C ARG A 58 -3.35 10.14 1.08
N ARG A 59 -2.94 9.26 1.98
CA ARG A 59 -3.55 9.11 3.30
C ARG A 59 -2.47 8.89 4.36
N LYS A 60 -2.59 9.61 5.48
CA LYS A 60 -1.81 9.31 6.70
C LYS A 60 -2.48 8.16 7.45
N LEU A 61 -1.68 7.22 7.93
CA LEU A 61 -2.11 6.11 8.74
C LEU A 61 -1.30 6.09 10.03
N GLN A 62 -1.92 5.63 11.11
CA GLN A 62 -1.25 5.36 12.37
C GLN A 62 -1.16 3.85 12.53
N TRP A 63 0.07 3.33 12.63
CA TRP A 63 0.33 1.96 13.03
C TRP A 63 0.44 1.92 14.55
N PRO A 64 -0.47 1.22 15.25
CA PRO A 64 -0.33 0.98 16.69
C PRO A 64 0.76 -0.06 16.96
N GLY A 65 1.61 0.20 17.93
CA GLY A 65 2.62 -0.73 18.41
C GLY A 65 2.02 -2.08 18.82
N GLY A 66 2.62 -3.17 18.34
CA GLY A 66 2.16 -4.53 18.58
C GLY A 66 0.93 -4.96 17.77
N ALA A 67 0.39 -4.09 16.89
CA ALA A 67 -0.67 -4.48 15.97
C ALA A 67 -0.22 -5.62 15.04
N ARG A 68 -1.15 -6.49 14.66
CA ARG A 68 -0.88 -7.59 13.72
C ARG A 68 -1.12 -7.19 12.27
N SER A 69 -2.06 -6.28 12.06
CA SER A 69 -2.45 -5.83 10.74
C SER A 69 -3.11 -4.46 10.80
N LEU A 70 -3.08 -3.76 9.66
CA LEU A 70 -3.76 -2.49 9.48
C LEU A 70 -4.47 -2.50 8.11
N PRO A 71 -5.81 -2.38 8.07
CA PRO A 71 -6.52 -2.24 6.80
C PRO A 71 -6.27 -0.85 6.20
N VAL A 72 -6.11 -0.81 4.87
CA VAL A 72 -5.92 0.42 4.10
C VAL A 72 -6.99 0.47 3.01
N THR A 73 -7.76 1.55 2.98
CA THR A 73 -8.83 1.76 2.00
C THR A 73 -8.73 3.16 1.39
N PHE A 74 -8.83 3.21 0.06
CA PHE A 74 -9.05 4.42 -0.72
C PHE A 74 -10.39 4.34 -1.45
N ASP A 75 -11.10 5.46 -1.51
CA ASP A 75 -12.27 5.64 -2.37
C ASP A 75 -11.84 6.23 -3.71
N LEU A 76 -12.02 5.46 -4.78
CA LEU A 76 -11.67 5.83 -6.15
C LEU A 76 -12.87 6.36 -6.94
N SER A 77 -14.07 6.43 -6.35
CA SER A 77 -15.33 6.67 -7.08
C SER A 77 -15.39 7.99 -7.84
N ARG A 78 -14.58 8.98 -7.42
CA ARG A 78 -14.52 10.32 -8.00
C ARG A 78 -13.10 10.75 -8.35
N GLN A 79 -12.23 9.77 -8.51
CA GLN A 79 -10.81 10.01 -8.78
C GLN A 79 -10.54 9.62 -10.21
N ASP A 80 -9.93 10.52 -10.95
CA ASP A 80 -9.41 10.23 -12.28
C ASP A 80 -8.04 9.60 -12.08
N VAL A 81 -8.00 8.26 -12.09
CA VAL A 81 -6.79 7.47 -11.89
C VAL A 81 -6.41 6.89 -13.23
N ASP A 82 -5.26 7.33 -13.74
CA ASP A 82 -4.68 6.71 -14.92
C ASP A 82 -4.12 5.33 -14.56
N TRP A 83 -4.56 4.32 -15.30
CA TRP A 83 -4.12 2.93 -15.10
C TRP A 83 -3.03 2.59 -16.13
N PRO A 84 -1.96 1.88 -15.73
CA PRO A 84 -1.78 1.21 -14.43
C PRO A 84 -1.38 2.17 -13.28
N ALA A 85 -1.88 1.89 -12.08
CA ALA A 85 -1.52 2.60 -10.85
C ALA A 85 -1.06 1.60 -9.77
N CYS A 86 -0.25 2.07 -8.81
CA CYS A 86 0.23 1.27 -7.70
C CYS A 86 -0.15 1.87 -6.34
N MET A 87 -0.30 0.99 -5.34
CA MET A 87 -0.41 1.39 -3.94
C MET A 87 0.97 1.30 -3.29
N HIS A 88 1.45 2.42 -2.77
CA HIS A 88 2.72 2.49 -2.05
C HIS A 88 2.47 2.84 -0.58
N ILE A 89 3.20 2.18 0.32
CA ILE A 89 3.14 2.41 1.76
C ILE A 89 4.55 2.72 2.24
N ALA A 90 4.72 3.90 2.82
CA ALA A 90 6.00 4.35 3.35
C ALA A 90 5.86 4.84 4.79
N VAL A 91 6.98 4.92 5.50
CA VAL A 91 7.03 5.55 6.82
C VAL A 91 7.05 7.07 6.66
N ARG A 92 6.23 7.79 7.42
CA ARG A 92 6.20 9.24 7.45
C ARG A 92 7.36 9.73 8.33
N ASN A 93 8.42 10.23 7.71
CA ASN A 93 9.67 10.67 8.33
C ASN A 93 10.47 9.54 9.01
N PHE A 94 11.61 9.21 8.41
CA PHE A 94 12.77 8.97 9.24
C PHE A 94 13.25 10.36 9.71
N GLY A 95 13.50 10.52 11.01
CA GLY A 95 14.59 11.43 11.38
C GLY A 95 15.89 10.96 10.71
N PRO A 96 17.03 11.63 10.88
CA PRO A 96 18.30 11.13 10.34
C PRO A 96 18.66 9.70 10.78
N VAL A 97 17.97 9.14 11.79
CA VAL A 97 18.12 7.78 12.30
C VAL A 97 16.78 7.01 12.15
N PRO A 98 16.76 5.84 11.48
CA PRO A 98 15.59 4.96 11.46
C PRO A 98 15.22 4.45 12.86
N PRO A 99 13.94 4.15 13.15
CA PRO A 99 13.57 3.44 14.37
C PRO A 99 14.38 2.16 14.51
N VAL A 100 14.89 1.90 15.72
CA VAL A 100 15.69 0.72 16.00
C VAL A 100 14.93 -0.53 15.57
N GLY A 101 15.53 -1.33 14.70
CA GLY A 101 14.94 -2.58 14.23
C GLY A 101 13.96 -2.44 13.06
N PHE A 102 13.86 -1.28 12.41
CA PHE A 102 13.11 -1.09 11.16
C PHE A 102 14.07 -0.85 9.98
N LEU A 103 13.86 -1.57 8.88
CA LEU A 103 14.63 -1.32 7.64
C LEU A 103 13.94 -0.23 6.81
N PRO A 104 14.69 0.73 6.23
CA PRO A 104 14.10 1.70 5.31
C PRO A 104 13.36 0.98 4.17
N PRO A 105 12.20 1.49 3.74
CA PRO A 105 11.33 0.78 2.81
C PRO A 105 12.03 0.67 1.45
N ILE A 106 12.40 -0.55 1.07
CA ILE A 106 12.58 -0.95 -0.32
C ILE A 106 11.46 -1.94 -0.61
N VAL A 107 10.22 -1.49 -0.86
CA VAL A 107 9.18 -2.40 -1.36
C VAL A 107 8.14 -1.64 -2.19
N ASP A 108 8.38 -1.50 -3.49
CA ASP A 108 7.30 -1.27 -4.45
C ASP A 108 6.55 -2.60 -4.65
N VAL A 109 5.27 -2.66 -4.27
CA VAL A 109 4.39 -3.79 -4.64
C VAL A 109 3.49 -3.33 -5.77
N ARG A 110 3.76 -3.84 -6.98
CA ARG A 110 2.97 -3.56 -8.17
C ARG A 110 1.80 -4.52 -8.27
N THR A 111 0.58 -4.02 -8.42
CA THR A 111 -0.58 -4.83 -8.78
C THR A 111 -0.77 -4.75 -10.29
N ALA A 112 -0.55 -5.86 -11.00
CA ALA A 112 -0.93 -5.97 -12.40
C ALA A 112 -2.44 -6.25 -12.49
N THR A 113 -3.17 -5.45 -13.27
CA THR A 113 -4.51 -5.82 -13.73
C THR A 113 -4.35 -6.64 -15.00
N ASP A 114 -4.80 -7.90 -14.96
CA ASP A 114 -4.86 -8.81 -16.11
C ASP A 114 -5.72 -8.18 -17.23
N GLY A 115 -5.07 -7.91 -18.36
CA GLY A 115 -5.69 -7.35 -19.54
C GLY A 115 -6.57 -8.40 -20.18
N LYS A 116 -7.89 -8.21 -20.09
CA LYS A 116 -8.90 -9.06 -20.72
C LYS A 116 -8.57 -9.22 -22.22
N ASP A 117 -8.33 -10.47 -22.64
CA ASP A 117 -8.17 -10.90 -24.03
C ASP A 117 -9.17 -10.21 -24.97
N ARG A 118 -8.67 -9.32 -25.83
CA ARG A 118 -9.34 -9.00 -27.09
C ARG A 118 -9.12 -10.19 -28.02
N LYS A 119 -10.09 -11.11 -28.09
CA LYS A 119 -10.22 -11.99 -29.25
C LYS A 119 -10.62 -11.13 -30.45
N THR A 120 -9.67 -10.87 -31.34
CA THR A 120 -9.91 -10.42 -32.70
C THR A 120 -10.58 -11.56 -33.47
N THR A 121 -11.84 -11.37 -33.87
CA THR A 121 -12.48 -12.18 -34.90
C THR A 121 -12.10 -11.57 -36.25
N THR A 122 -11.43 -12.35 -37.08
CA THR A 122 -11.44 -12.22 -38.54
C THR A 122 -11.72 -13.59 -39.11
#